data_AF-A0A133UVS0-F1
#
_entry.id   AF-A0A133UVS0-F1
#
_cell.length_a   1.000
_cell.length_b   1.000
_cell.length_c   1.000
_cell.angle_alpha   90.00
_cell.angle_beta   90.00
_cell.angle_gamma   90.00
#
_symmetry.space_group_name_H-M   'P 1'
#
loop_
_entity.id
_entity.type
_entity.pdbx_description
1 polymer ?
#
loop_
_entity_poly.entity_id
_entity_poly.type
_entity_poly.pdbx_seq_one_letter_code
_entity_poly.pdbx_strand_id
1 'polypeptide(L)'
;NKARLESSEYKSKVIIGEDVEKAILKEVQNYDTICIGGTEHSVLSHTIFGSLPEKIGETAEGSVVMVKGYRKKDFLQKIGEKIARLLP
;
A
#
# COMPACT_ATOMS: atom_id res chain seq x y z
N ASN A 1 16.20 11.53 -8.37
CA ASN A 1 15.33 10.60 -7.60
C ASN A 1 14.48 11.41 -6.62
N LYS A 2 13.15 11.22 -6.51
CA LYS A 2 12.29 12.05 -5.62
C LYS A 2 12.64 11.89 -4.14
N ALA A 3 13.19 10.73 -3.76
CA ALA A 3 13.63 10.44 -2.41
C ALA A 3 15.01 11.03 -2.05
N ARG A 4 15.72 11.67 -2.99
CA ARG A 4 17.10 12.19 -2.81
C ARG A 4 18.09 11.14 -2.27
N LEU A 5 17.90 9.88 -2.68
CA LEU A 5 18.83 8.80 -2.41
C LEU A 5 19.79 8.63 -3.60
N GLU A 6 21.07 8.52 -3.30
CA GLU A 6 22.12 8.09 -4.21
C GLU A 6 22.00 6.58 -4.48
N SER A 7 22.53 6.11 -5.61
CA SER A 7 22.43 4.69 -5.99
C SER A 7 23.14 3.73 -5.03
N SER A 8 24.09 4.22 -4.23
CA SER A 8 24.74 3.45 -3.16
C SER A 8 23.90 3.30 -1.91
N GLU A 9 22.86 4.13 -1.73
CA GLU A 9 22.02 4.16 -0.52
C GLU A 9 20.81 3.21 -0.61
N TYR A 10 20.57 2.60 -1.78
CA TYR A 10 19.52 1.60 -1.94
C TYR A 10 19.97 0.46 -2.84
N LYS A 11 19.42 -0.73 -2.57
CA LYS A 11 19.60 -1.90 -3.43
C LYS A 11 18.29 -2.22 -4.11
N SER A 12 18.28 -2.18 -5.44
CA SER A 12 17.16 -2.70 -6.22
C SER A 12 17.29 -4.22 -6.37
N LYS A 13 16.19 -4.94 -6.21
CA LYS A 13 16.13 -6.40 -6.35
C LYS A 13 14.86 -6.76 -7.13
N VAL A 14 15.02 -7.61 -8.14
CA VAL A 14 13.89 -8.22 -8.87
C VAL A 14 13.87 -9.70 -8.50
N ILE A 15 12.69 -10.19 -8.14
CA ILE A 15 12.48 -11.59 -7.75
C ILE A 15 11.53 -12.20 -8.75
N ILE A 16 11.94 -13.30 -9.35
CA ILE A 16 11.09 -14.10 -10.25
C ILE A 16 10.53 -15.25 -9.40
N GLY A 17 9.21 -15.37 -9.37
CA GLY A 17 8.51 -16.45 -8.71
C GLY A 17 7.28 -16.87 -9.51
N GLU A 18 6.93 -18.16 -9.44
CA GLU A 18 5.74 -18.71 -10.08
C GLU A 18 4.44 -18.16 -9.46
N ASP A 19 4.51 -17.81 -8.17
CA ASP A 19 3.44 -17.18 -7.40
C ASP A 19 3.99 -15.87 -6.80
N VAL A 20 3.52 -14.75 -7.34
CA VAL A 20 3.98 -13.40 -6.98
C VAL A 20 3.68 -13.09 -5.51
N GLU A 21 2.50 -13.48 -5.01
CA GLU A 21 2.10 -13.19 -3.63
C GLU A 21 3.00 -13.95 -2.65
N LYS A 22 3.19 -15.26 -2.87
CA LYS A 22 4.08 -16.07 -2.03
C LYS A 22 5.53 -15.59 -2.07
N ALA A 23 6.02 -15.21 -3.25
CA ALA A 23 7.38 -14.69 -3.39
C ALA A 23 7.58 -13.41 -2.57
N ILE A 24 6.61 -12.49 -2.60
CA ILE A 24 6.64 -11.26 -1.81
C ILE A 24 6.57 -11.58 -0.32
N LEU A 25 5.58 -12.38 0.11
CA LEU A 25 5.39 -12.73 1.53
C LEU A 25 6.61 -13.43 2.12
N LYS A 26 7.35 -14.22 1.34
CA LYS A 26 8.61 -14.83 1.76
C LYS A 26 9.75 -13.83 1.84
N GLU A 27 9.87 -12.92 0.88
CA GLU A 27 10.96 -11.95 0.84
C GLU A 27 10.85 -10.93 1.98
N VAL A 28 9.65 -10.45 2.30
CA VAL A 28 9.45 -9.40 3.31
C VAL A 28 9.87 -9.83 4.72
N GLN A 29 9.92 -11.14 5.00
CA GLN A 29 10.41 -11.67 6.29
C GLN A 29 11.91 -11.41 6.51
N ASN A 30 12.65 -10.99 5.49
CA ASN A 30 14.07 -10.66 5.62
C ASN A 30 14.32 -9.19 6.03
N TYR A 31 13.28 -8.42 6.35
CA TYR A 31 13.38 -7.00 6.65
C TYR A 31 12.65 -6.65 7.97
N ASP A 32 13.31 -5.88 8.82
CA ASP A 32 12.73 -5.40 10.10
C ASP A 32 11.65 -4.33 9.90
N THR A 33 11.66 -3.66 8.75
CA THR A 33 10.69 -2.62 8.39
C THR A 33 10.31 -2.72 6.93
N ILE A 34 9.01 -2.70 6.67
CA ILE A 34 8.43 -2.84 5.33
C ILE A 34 7.60 -1.60 5.04
N CYS A 35 8.00 -0.84 4.02
CA CYS A 35 7.22 0.29 3.50
C CYS A 35 6.52 -0.15 2.22
N ILE A 36 5.18 -0.13 2.20
CA ILE A 36 4.40 -0.56 1.04
C ILE A 36 3.35 0.48 0.64
N GLY A 37 3.26 0.73 -0.67
CA GLY A 37 2.19 1.54 -1.25
C GLY A 37 0.91 0.73 -1.39
N GLY A 38 -0.19 1.20 -0.82
CA GLY A 38 -1.51 0.63 -1.03
C GLY A 38 -2.22 1.27 -2.22
N THR A 39 -2.88 0.45 -3.04
CA THR A 39 -3.79 0.93 -4.08
C THR A 39 -5.22 0.79 -3.59
N GLU A 40 -5.88 1.93 -3.35
CA GLU A 40 -7.30 1.96 -3.02
C GLU A 40 -8.11 1.30 -4.15
N HIS A 41 -8.86 0.26 -3.82
CA HIS A 41 -10.05 -0.15 -4.55
C HIS A 41 -11.25 0.41 -3.79
N SER A 42 -12.17 1.00 -4.55
CA SER A 42 -13.32 1.80 -4.11
C SER A 42 -14.04 1.27 -2.86
N VAL A 43 -14.67 2.22 -2.13
CA VAL A 43 -15.50 2.10 -0.91
C VAL A 43 -16.43 0.87 -0.80
N LEU A 44 -16.72 0.18 -1.90
CA LEU A 44 -17.48 -1.07 -1.95
C LEU A 44 -16.70 -2.29 -1.43
N SER A 45 -15.35 -2.29 -1.42
CA SER A 45 -14.56 -3.49 -1.09
C SER A 45 -14.07 -3.60 0.37
N HIS A 46 -14.40 -2.67 1.27
CA HIS A 46 -13.95 -2.61 2.68
C HIS A 46 -12.43 -2.64 2.94
N THR A 47 -11.61 -2.92 1.93
CA THR A 47 -10.15 -2.96 1.97
C THR A 47 -9.57 -1.59 1.65
N ILE A 48 -8.85 -1.00 2.60
CA ILE A 48 -8.30 0.37 2.49
C ILE A 48 -6.97 0.36 1.72
N PHE A 49 -6.19 -0.71 1.83
CA PHE A 49 -4.81 -0.76 1.32
C PHE A 49 -4.56 -1.81 0.23
N GLY A 50 -5.51 -2.72 -0.01
CA GLY A 50 -5.37 -3.84 -0.94
C GLY A 50 -5.11 -5.17 -0.22
N SER A 51 -5.46 -6.29 -0.86
CA SER A 51 -5.30 -7.63 -0.25
C SER A 51 -3.86 -7.99 0.06
N LEU A 52 -2.91 -7.62 -0.80
CA LEU A 52 -1.49 -7.94 -0.60
C LEU A 52 -0.86 -7.10 0.54
N PRO A 53 -0.99 -5.76 0.58
CA PRO A 53 -0.54 -4.97 1.74
C PRO A 53 -1.18 -5.42 3.05
N GLU A 54 -2.47 -5.78 3.07
CA GLU A 54 -3.16 -6.31 4.26
C GLU A 54 -2.52 -7.64 4.72
N LYS A 55 -2.36 -8.61 3.82
CA LYS A 55 -1.67 -9.88 4.14
C LYS A 55 -0.24 -9.70 4.64
N ILE A 56 0.50 -8.74 4.09
CA ILE A 56 1.85 -8.40 4.59
C ILE A 56 1.75 -7.87 6.02
N GLY A 57 0.81 -6.97 6.29
CA GLY A 57 0.57 -6.45 7.64
C GLY A 57 0.17 -7.52 8.67
N GLU A 58 -0.53 -8.57 8.22
CA GLU A 58 -0.92 -9.69 9.08
C GLU A 58 0.21 -10.70 9.35
N THR A 59 1.14 -10.86 8.41
CA THR A 59 2.15 -11.94 8.43
C THR A 59 3.57 -11.48 8.67
N ALA A 60 3.88 -10.19 8.57
CA ALA A 60 5.21 -9.67 8.83
C ALA A 60 5.54 -9.70 10.33
N GLU A 61 6.74 -10.16 10.67
CA GLU A 61 7.25 -10.12 12.04
C GLU A 61 7.74 -8.71 12.44
N GLY A 62 8.09 -7.88 11.46
CA GLY A 62 8.62 -6.52 11.64
C GLY A 62 7.56 -5.41 11.58
N SER A 63 8.04 -4.16 11.53
CA SER A 63 7.17 -2.98 11.42
C SER A 63 6.69 -2.77 9.99
N VAL A 64 5.38 -2.57 9.78
CA VAL A 64 4.80 -2.30 8.46
C VAL A 64 4.24 -0.89 8.37
N VAL A 65 4.70 -0.11 7.40
CA VAL A 65 4.19 1.22 7.04
C VAL A 65 3.42 1.13 5.73
N MET A 66 2.11 1.36 5.79
CA MET A 66 1.25 1.40 4.61
C MET A 66 1.03 2.83 4.17
N VAL A 67 1.42 3.14 2.94
CA VAL A 67 1.36 4.48 2.36
C VAL A 67 0.26 4.54 1.31
N LYS A 68 -0.70 5.46 1.49
CA LYS A 68 -1.70 5.78 0.47
C LYS A 68 -1.22 6.93 -0.40
N GLY A 69 -1.24 6.73 -1.72
CA GLY A 69 -0.94 7.79 -2.67
C GLY A 69 -1.95 8.94 -2.57
N TYR A 70 -1.46 10.19 -2.54
CA TYR A 70 -2.32 11.37 -2.58
C TYR A 70 -3.08 11.43 -3.91
N ARG A 71 -4.41 11.30 -3.87
CA ARG A 71 -5.30 11.62 -5.00
C ARG A 71 -6.06 12.89 -4.68
N LYS A 72 -6.08 13.83 -5.63
CA LYS A 72 -6.93 15.03 -5.52
C LYS A 72 -8.38 14.53 -5.60
N LYS A 73 -9.15 14.69 -4.52
CA LYS A 73 -10.58 14.33 -4.56
C LYS A 73 -11.26 15.16 -5.63
N ASP A 74 -11.86 14.49 -6.61
CA ASP A 74 -12.64 15.16 -7.64
C ASP A 74 -13.82 15.90 -6.99
N PHE A 75 -14.18 17.05 -7.57
CA PHE A 75 -15.23 17.93 -7.03
C PHE A 75 -16.54 17.18 -6.79
N LEU A 76 -16.89 16.24 -7.66
CA LEU A 76 -18.07 15.37 -7.54
C LEU A 76 -18.01 14.49 -6.28
N GLN A 77 -16.84 13.94 -5.96
CA GLN A 77 -16.66 13.12 -4.76
C GLN A 77 -16.78 13.97 -3.48
N LYS A 78 -16.27 15.21 -3.50
CA LYS A 78 -16.44 16.15 -2.38
C LYS A 78 -17.89 16.52 -2.13
N ILE A 79 -18.69 16.71 -3.19
CA ILE A 79 -20.13 16.98 -3.07
C ILE A 79 -20.84 15.75 -2.50
N GLY A 80 -20.57 14.56 -3.05
CA GLY A 80 -21.18 13.31 -2.58
C GLY A 80 -20.92 13.04 -1.09
N GLU A 81 -19.66 13.20 -0.63
CA GLU A 81 -19.31 13.05 0.79
C GLU A 81 -20.00 14.09 1.69
N LYS A 82 -20.21 15.32 1.20
CA LYS A 82 -20.89 16.37 1.96
C LYS A 82 -22.38 16.08 2.10
N ILE A 83 -23.03 15.57 1.06
CA ILE A 83 -24.44 15.14 1.09
C ILE A 83 -24.60 13.91 2.01
N ALA A 84 -23.70 12.93 1.91
CA ALA A 84 -23.75 11.71 2.74
C ALA A 84 -23.64 12.00 4.25
N ARG A 85 -22.95 13.08 4.65
CA ARG A 85 -22.88 13.53 6.06
C ARG A 85 -24.10 14.33 6.54
N LEU A 86 -24.98 14.71 5.62
CA LEU A 86 -26.20 15.50 5.89
C LEU A 86 -27.46 14.64 5.87
N LEU A 87 -27.35 13.37 5.48
CA LEU A 87 -28.44 12.39 5.58
C LEU A 87 -28.30 11.65 6.93
N PRO A 88 -29.39 11.44 7.68
CA PRO A 88 -29.39 10.77 8.98
C PRO A 88 -29.00 9.29 8.88
#